data_AF-A0A9W4TH32-F1
#
_entry.id   AF-A0A9W4TH32-F1
#
_cell.length_a   1.000
_cell.length_b   1.000
_cell.length_c   1.000
_cell.angle_alpha   90.00
_cell.angle_beta   90.00
_cell.angle_gamma   90.00
#
_symmetry.space_group_name_H-M   'P 1'
#
loop_
_entity.id
_entity.type
_entity.pdbx_description
1 polymer ?
#
loop_
_entity_poly.entity_id
_entity_poly.type
_entity_poly.pdbx_seq_one_letter_code
_entity_poly.pdbx_strand_id
1 'polypeptide(L)'
;MAIYPYSQDAILVNSIIATTIVSYVEGMEVSVTTFTSALGAQASTSPSSSKPANVSGGTLGSVTLSPVQSKAVDIKFIVGSQKIQIDLISFRAQFGLDTGQVICRGKATDLNGENEAIFAKQIAAWS
;
A
#
# COMPACT_ATOMS: atom_id res chain seq x y z
N MET A 1 21.42 -4.08 -4.96
CA MET A 1 20.94 -3.60 -6.28
C MET A 1 19.61 -4.29 -6.59
N ALA A 2 18.52 -3.59 -6.29
CA ALA A 2 17.17 -4.10 -6.54
C ALA A 2 16.84 -4.06 -8.04
N ILE A 3 16.10 -5.08 -8.50
CA ILE A 3 15.59 -5.15 -9.88
C ILE A 3 14.26 -4.41 -9.91
N TYR A 4 14.11 -3.45 -10.83
CA TYR A 4 12.89 -2.68 -11.00
C TYR A 4 12.01 -3.26 -12.12
N PRO A 5 10.68 -3.37 -11.89
CA PRO A 5 9.95 -2.94 -10.70
C PRO A 5 10.17 -3.86 -9.48
N TYR A 6 10.38 -3.25 -8.31
CA TYR A 6 10.49 -3.97 -7.04
C TYR A 6 9.08 -4.13 -6.45
N SER A 7 8.71 -5.33 -6.02
CA SER A 7 7.42 -5.59 -5.39
C SER A 7 7.60 -6.32 -4.07
N GLN A 8 6.92 -5.85 -3.03
CA GLN A 8 6.88 -6.50 -1.73
C GLN A 8 5.48 -6.44 -1.11
N ASP A 9 5.05 -7.58 -0.57
CA ASP A 9 3.82 -7.70 0.19
C ASP A 9 4.09 -7.73 1.68
N ALA A 10 3.24 -7.06 2.46
CA ALA A 10 3.29 -7.09 3.90
C ALA A 10 1.88 -7.22 4.49
N ILE A 11 1.72 -8.20 5.40
CA ILE A 11 0.49 -8.37 6.15
C ILE A 11 0.47 -7.35 7.29
N LEU A 12 -0.57 -6.51 7.31
CA LEU A 12 -0.81 -5.52 8.35
C LEU A 12 -1.53 -6.17 9.55
N VAL A 13 -2.78 -5.75 9.80
CA VAL A 13 -3.67 -6.23 10.86
C VAL A 13 -5.00 -6.64 10.24
N ASN A 14 -5.76 -7.49 10.94
CA ASN A 14 -7.11 -7.91 10.50
C ASN A 14 -7.15 -8.45 9.06
N SER A 15 -6.11 -9.20 8.68
CA SER A 15 -5.91 -9.81 7.36
C SER A 15 -5.83 -8.82 6.19
N ILE A 16 -5.49 -7.56 6.46
CA ILE A 16 -5.20 -6.57 5.42
C ILE A 16 -3.77 -6.78 4.92
N ILE A 17 -3.61 -6.82 3.60
CA ILE A 17 -2.33 -6.97 2.90
C ILE A 17 -2.00 -5.63 2.23
N ALA A 18 -0.78 -5.15 2.45
CA ALA A 18 -0.21 -4.01 1.75
C ALA A 18 0.81 -4.50 0.71
N THR A 19 0.46 -4.37 -0.56
CA THR A 19 1.32 -4.68 -1.71
C THR A 19 1.98 -3.40 -2.19
N THR A 20 3.28 -3.30 -2.06
CA THR A 20 4.05 -2.12 -2.47
C THR A 20 4.87 -2.43 -3.70
N ILE A 21 4.65 -1.65 -4.75
CA ILE A 21 5.39 -1.73 -6.02
C ILE A 21 6.18 -0.44 -6.18
N VAL A 22 7.48 -0.54 -6.45
CA VAL A 22 8.35 0.60 -6.74
C VAL A 22 8.83 0.48 -8.18
N SER A 23 8.66 1.54 -8.96
CA SER A 23 9.03 1.58 -10.37
C SER A 23 9.55 2.96 -10.79
N TYR A 24 10.18 3.00 -11.96
CA TYR A 24 10.53 4.25 -12.64
C TYR A 24 9.43 4.62 -13.62
N VAL A 25 8.82 5.78 -13.43
CA VAL A 25 7.81 6.36 -14.33
C VAL A 25 8.39 7.66 -14.85
N GLU A 26 8.70 7.70 -16.15
CA GLU A 26 9.24 8.89 -16.83
C GLU A 26 10.52 9.46 -16.19
N GLY A 27 11.38 8.59 -15.64
CA GLY A 27 12.60 9.00 -14.95
C GLY A 27 12.38 9.48 -13.50
N MET A 28 11.14 9.42 -13.01
CA MET A 28 10.79 9.68 -11.62
C MET A 28 10.55 8.37 -10.87
N GLU A 29 11.02 8.30 -9.64
CA GLU A 29 10.79 7.15 -8.76
C GLU A 29 9.35 7.22 -8.24
N VAL A 30 8.59 6.13 -8.36
CA VAL A 30 7.20 6.07 -7.89
C VAL A 30 6.98 4.79 -7.13
N SER A 31 6.42 4.91 -5.92
CA SER A 31 5.99 3.80 -5.09
C SER A 31 4.48 3.78 -5.01
N VAL A 32 3.87 2.66 -5.39
CA VAL A 32 2.44 2.43 -5.32
C VAL A 32 2.19 1.35 -4.28
N THR A 33 1.58 1.73 -3.16
CA THR A 33 1.11 0.79 -2.14
C THR A 33 -0.38 0.55 -2.32
N THR A 34 -0.77 -0.69 -2.59
CA THR A 34 -2.15 -1.13 -2.70
C THR A 34 -2.54 -1.91 -1.46
N PHE A 35 -3.66 -1.56 -0.84
CA PHE A 35 -4.19 -2.26 0.32
C PHE A 35 -5.33 -3.17 -0.12
N THR A 36 -5.25 -4.45 0.22
CA THR A 36 -6.28 -5.45 -0.07
C THR A 36 -6.75 -6.12 1.22
N SER A 37 -8.01 -6.52 1.25
CA SER A 37 -8.63 -7.26 2.35
C SER A 37 -9.31 -8.52 1.84
N ALA A 38 -9.46 -9.54 2.69
CA ALA A 38 -10.24 -10.73 2.39
C ALA A 38 -11.72 -10.43 2.07
N LEU A 39 -12.27 -9.30 2.53
CA LEU A 39 -13.57 -8.78 2.10
C LEU A 39 -13.43 -8.17 0.70
N GLY A 40 -13.93 -8.86 -0.31
CA GLY A 40 -14.08 -8.38 -1.68
C GLY A 40 -14.88 -7.08 -1.83
N ALA A 41 -14.30 -5.90 -1.60
CA ALA A 41 -14.74 -4.68 -2.27
C ALA A 41 -14.27 -4.68 -3.73
N GLN A 42 -15.23 -4.46 -4.62
CA GLN A 42 -14.96 -3.88 -5.93
C GLN A 42 -14.10 -2.62 -5.74
N ALA A 43 -12.88 -2.66 -6.29
CA ALA A 43 -12.04 -1.48 -6.40
C ALA A 43 -12.84 -0.39 -7.14
N SER A 44 -13.25 0.67 -6.44
CA SER A 44 -13.74 1.89 -7.08
C SER A 44 -12.53 2.70 -7.55
N THR A 45 -11.84 2.20 -8.58
CA THR A 45 -10.88 2.98 -9.35
C THR A 45 -10.96 2.54 -10.80
N SER A 46 -11.30 3.48 -11.67
CA SER A 46 -11.34 3.34 -13.12
C SER A 46 -10.12 2.53 -13.64
N PRO A 47 -10.30 1.45 -14.40
CA PRO A 47 -9.20 0.59 -14.80
C PRO A 47 -8.41 1.23 -15.93
N SER A 48 -7.13 1.57 -15.70
CA SER A 48 -6.15 1.65 -16.79
C SER A 48 -5.41 0.32 -16.88
N SER A 49 -5.58 -0.34 -18.03
CA SER A 49 -4.96 -1.58 -18.54
C SER A 49 -3.54 -1.87 -18.01
N SER A 50 -3.12 -3.08 -17.63
CA SER A 50 -3.27 -4.37 -18.33
C SER A 50 -2.69 -5.54 -17.49
N LYS A 51 -3.39 -6.69 -17.52
CA LYS A 51 -3.01 -8.08 -17.14
C LYS A 51 -2.81 -8.47 -15.64
N PRO A 52 -3.11 -9.74 -15.26
CA PRO A 52 -3.83 -10.05 -14.04
C PRO A 52 -2.99 -10.79 -13.00
N ALA A 53 -3.26 -10.54 -11.72
CA ALA A 53 -3.06 -11.51 -10.66
C ALA A 53 -4.40 -11.70 -9.96
N ASN A 54 -4.85 -12.94 -9.92
CA ASN A 54 -6.05 -13.39 -9.23
C ASN A 54 -5.88 -13.12 -7.73
N VAL A 55 -6.28 -11.96 -7.24
CA VAL A 55 -6.43 -11.69 -5.81
C VAL A 55 -7.92 -11.60 -5.55
N SER A 56 -8.50 -12.75 -5.17
CA SER A 56 -9.86 -12.83 -4.65
C SER A 56 -9.89 -12.21 -3.24
N GLY A 57 -9.65 -10.90 -3.18
CA GLY A 57 -9.60 -10.06 -1.99
C GLY A 57 -9.80 -8.62 -2.44
N GLY A 58 -10.73 -7.92 -1.81
CA GLY A 58 -11.15 -6.60 -2.25
C GLY A 58 -10.07 -5.57 -2.05
N THR A 59 -9.77 -4.82 -3.10
CA THR A 59 -8.89 -3.66 -2.99
C THR A 59 -9.59 -2.60 -2.16
N LEU A 60 -9.01 -2.27 -1.01
CA LEU A 60 -9.45 -1.17 -0.14
C LEU A 60 -9.13 0.19 -0.78
N GLY A 61 -7.94 0.28 -1.38
CA GLY A 61 -7.46 1.47 -2.08
C GLY A 61 -5.97 1.39 -2.34
N SER A 62 -5.42 2.42 -3.00
CA SER A 62 -4.00 2.54 -3.25
C SER A 62 -3.49 3.93 -2.89
N VAL A 63 -2.20 4.00 -2.57
CA VAL A 63 -1.49 5.22 -2.25
C VAL A 63 -0.25 5.27 -3.11
N THR A 64 -0.09 6.36 -3.84
CA THR A 64 1.07 6.61 -4.69
C THR A 64 1.96 7.65 -4.01
N LEU A 65 3.23 7.33 -3.87
CA LEU A 65 4.27 8.17 -3.28
C LEU A 65 5.41 8.36 -4.30
N SER A 66 6.06 9.51 -4.24
CA SER A 66 7.21 9.84 -5.08
C SER A 66 8.28 10.56 -4.25
N PRO A 67 9.51 10.78 -4.73
CA PRO A 67 10.50 11.57 -4.01
C PRO A 67 10.00 12.98 -3.66
N VAL A 68 9.20 13.58 -4.54
CA VAL A 68 8.59 14.90 -4.34
C VAL A 68 7.48 14.84 -3.29
N GLN A 69 6.71 13.75 -3.28
CA GLN A 69 5.65 13.49 -2.31
C GLN A 69 5.93 12.19 -1.56
N SER A 70 6.98 12.23 -0.74
CA SER A 70 7.53 11.07 -0.04
C SER A 70 6.72 10.64 1.16
N LYS A 71 5.64 11.37 1.48
CA LYS A 71 4.75 11.06 2.59
C LYS A 71 3.31 11.39 2.23
N ALA A 72 2.41 10.57 2.74
CA ALA A 72 0.99 10.87 2.78
C ALA A 72 0.46 10.60 4.19
N VAL A 73 -0.49 11.42 4.63
CA VAL A 73 -1.06 11.41 5.97
C VAL A 73 -2.58 11.45 5.88
N ASP A 74 -3.24 10.93 6.92
CA ASP A 74 -4.70 10.97 7.07
C ASP A 74 -5.47 10.39 5.87
N ILE A 75 -5.04 9.22 5.38
CA ILE A 75 -5.72 8.53 4.29
C ILE A 75 -6.68 7.51 4.87
N LYS A 76 -7.96 7.57 4.50
CA LYS A 76 -8.97 6.64 4.99
C LYS A 76 -9.62 5.88 3.85
N PHE A 77 -9.64 4.56 3.95
CA PHE A 77 -10.40 3.69 3.06
C PHE A 77 -11.50 2.98 3.87
N ILE A 78 -12.69 2.90 3.28
CA ILE A 78 -13.86 2.27 3.89
C ILE A 78 -14.44 1.31 2.86
N VAL A 79 -14.55 0.05 3.26
CA VAL A 79 -15.06 -1.05 2.42
C VAL A 79 -16.08 -1.82 3.24
N GLY A 80 -17.36 -1.68 2.89
CA GLY A 80 -18.45 -2.22 3.70
C GLY A 80 -18.37 -1.69 5.14
N SER A 81 -18.21 -2.59 6.10
CA SER A 81 -18.01 -2.24 7.51
C SER A 81 -16.54 -2.05 7.90
N GLN A 82 -15.60 -2.57 7.12
CA GLN A 82 -14.17 -2.49 7.42
C GLN A 82 -13.62 -1.10 7.07
N LYS A 83 -12.89 -0.51 8.02
CA LYS A 83 -12.26 0.80 7.90
C LYS A 83 -10.76 0.65 8.11
N ILE A 84 -9.97 1.19 7.19
CA ILE A 84 -8.53 1.38 7.37
C ILE A 84 -8.25 2.88 7.31
N GLN A 85 -7.50 3.37 8.29
CA GLN A 85 -7.02 4.73 8.36
C GLN A 85 -5.51 4.69 8.46
N ILE A 86 -4.83 5.25 7.48
CA ILE A 86 -3.39 5.44 7.43
C ILE A 86 -3.11 6.81 8.02
N ASP A 87 -2.51 6.84 9.20
CA ASP A 87 -2.11 8.08 9.85
C ASP A 87 -0.87 8.66 9.15
N LEU A 88 0.07 7.80 8.78
CA LEU A 88 1.29 8.19 8.06
C LEU A 88 1.82 7.01 7.24
N ILE A 89 2.01 7.24 5.95
CA ILE A 89 2.83 6.39 5.09
C ILE A 89 4.00 7.22 4.55
N SER A 90 5.20 6.68 4.67
CA SER A 90 6.44 7.34 4.26
C SER A 90 7.24 6.43 3.34
N PHE A 91 7.60 6.96 2.18
CA PHE A 91 8.52 6.40 1.21
C PHE A 91 9.89 7.05 1.38
N ARG A 92 10.91 6.25 1.65
CA ARG A 92 12.31 6.67 1.65
C ARG A 92 13.08 5.78 0.70
N ALA A 93 13.68 6.37 -0.32
CA ALA A 93 14.65 5.70 -1.16
C ALA A 93 15.94 6.52 -1.22
N GLN A 94 17.06 5.83 -1.30
CA GLN A 94 18.32 6.42 -1.69
C GLN A 94 18.30 6.69 -3.20
N PHE A 95 19.01 7.71 -3.65
CA PHE A 95 19.19 8.02 -5.06
C PHE A 95 19.62 6.77 -5.84
N GLY A 96 18.91 6.44 -6.93
CA GLY A 96 19.15 5.24 -7.74
C GLY A 96 18.45 3.98 -7.22
N LEU A 97 17.64 4.11 -6.17
CA LEU A 97 16.90 3.04 -5.50
C LEU A 97 17.77 1.85 -5.02
N ASP A 98 19.07 2.01 -4.80
CA ASP A 98 19.90 0.90 -4.30
C ASP A 98 19.39 0.39 -2.95
N THR A 99 19.00 1.31 -2.07
CA THR A 99 18.32 0.99 -0.82
C THR A 99 17.08 1.85 -0.64
N GLY A 100 16.08 1.29 0.01
CA GLY A 100 14.89 2.05 0.37
C GLY A 100 13.94 1.26 1.26
N GLN A 101 12.95 1.96 1.78
CA GLN A 101 11.92 1.41 2.64
C GLN A 101 10.64 2.22 2.54
N VAL A 102 9.52 1.51 2.74
CA VAL A 102 8.20 2.09 2.90
C VAL A 102 7.66 1.66 4.24
N ILE A 103 7.34 2.65 5.07
CA ILE A 103 6.78 2.44 6.41
C ILE A 103 5.35 2.95 6.38
N CYS A 104 4.43 2.12 6.85
CA CYS A 104 3.02 2.44 6.93
C CYS A 104 2.55 2.31 8.38
N ARG A 105 1.90 3.37 8.85
CA ARG A 105 1.35 3.48 10.20
C ARG A 105 -0.09 3.93 10.10
N GLY A 106 -0.92 3.31 10.91
CA GLY A 106 -2.34 3.59 10.91
C GLY A 106 -3.08 2.65 11.84
N LYS A 107 -4.38 2.58 11.64
CA LYS A 107 -5.28 1.69 12.33
C LYS A 107 -6.28 1.09 11.36
N ALA A 108 -6.68 -0.14 11.61
CA ALA A 108 -7.73 -0.77 10.81
C ALA A 108 -8.65 -1.60 11.70
N THR A 109 -9.93 -1.62 11.33
CA THR A 109 -10.94 -2.44 11.99
C THR A 109 -11.01 -3.84 11.37
N ASP A 110 -11.69 -4.75 12.04
CA ASP A 110 -12.01 -6.06 11.51
C ASP A 110 -13.09 -6.00 10.40
N LEU A 111 -13.48 -7.18 9.92
CA LEU A 111 -14.48 -7.37 8.86
C LEU A 111 -15.88 -6.86 9.27
N ASN A 112 -16.15 -6.78 10.57
CA ASN A 112 -17.42 -6.32 11.13
C ASN A 112 -17.40 -4.81 11.39
N GLY A 113 -16.26 -4.14 11.17
CA GLY A 113 -16.08 -2.74 11.57
C GLY A 113 -15.84 -2.56 13.06
N GLU A 114 -15.61 -3.67 13.77
CA GLU A 114 -15.32 -3.74 15.19
C GLU A 114 -13.81 -4.00 15.39
N ASN A 115 -13.31 -3.98 16.63
CA ASN A 115 -11.91 -4.26 16.95
C ASN A 115 -10.87 -3.44 16.14
N GLU A 116 -10.83 -2.13 16.39
CA GLU A 116 -9.79 -1.27 15.82
C GLU A 116 -8.40 -1.69 16.34
N ALA A 117 -7.54 -2.11 15.41
CA ALA A 117 -6.16 -2.49 15.68
C ALA A 117 -5.22 -1.46 15.07
N ILE A 118 -4.32 -0.92 15.89
CA ILE A 118 -3.26 -0.02 15.43
C ILE A 118 -2.12 -0.86 14.86
N PHE A 119 -1.56 -0.42 13.74
CA PHE A 119 -0.41 -1.04 13.10
C PHE A 119 0.66 -0.01 12.76
N ALA A 120 1.91 -0.44 12.91
CA ALA A 120 3.07 0.29 12.43
C ALA A 120 4.06 -0.73 11.88
N LYS A 121 4.09 -0.86 10.55
CA LYS A 121 4.94 -1.86 9.88
C LYS A 121 5.72 -1.26 8.73
N GLN A 122 6.91 -1.79 8.54
CA GLN A 122 7.64 -1.65 7.30
C GLN A 122 7.00 -2.57 6.27
N ILE A 123 6.37 -1.98 5.25
CA ILE A 123 5.63 -2.72 4.22
C ILE A 123 6.50 -3.04 3.02
N ALA A 124 7.59 -2.29 2.83
CA ALA A 124 8.62 -2.61 1.85
C ALA A 124 10.00 -2.23 2.37
N ALA A 125 11.04 -2.99 2.04
CA ALA A 125 12.42 -2.54 2.10
C ALA A 125 13.33 -3.37 1.19
N TRP A 126 14.29 -2.69 0.56
CA TRP A 126 15.24 -3.28 -0.37
C TRP A 126 16.65 -2.70 -0.17
N SER A 127 17.65 -3.46 -0.61
CA SER A 127 19.09 -3.15 -0.58
C SER A 127 19.83 -3.88 -1.71
#